data_AF-A0ABD0PHB2-F1
#
_entry.id   AF-A0ABD0PHB2-F1
#
_cell.length_a   1.000
_cell.length_b   1.000
_cell.length_c   1.000
_cell.angle_alpha   90.00
_cell.angle_beta   90.00
_cell.angle_gamma   90.00
#
_symmetry.space_group_name_H-M   'P 1'
#
loop_
_entity.id
_entity.type
_entity.pdbx_description
1 polymer ?
#
loop_
_entity_poly.entity_id
_entity_poly.type
_entity_poly.pdbx_seq_one_letter_code
_entity_poly.pdbx_strand_id
1 'polypeptide(L)'
;AAELREFLENSNARLTQQEEQIVGTGRAIQALVSQLQRLQMEPTQQPTAPSPPVVPETSTIHSAEPRLPSPTVYSGEPQLCRAFLTKCSLYFSLQPSSFPTEESKIAFAITLLSGRAALWGTAVWNNKHQCVSSFQAFSDELRKVFDRAASGREVARILAELRQAHRTVTDYSIEFHTLAAERK
;
A
#
# COMPACT_ATOMS: atom_id res chain seq x y z
N ALA A 1 16.96 -34.20 45.98
CA ALA A 1 18.33 -34.15 45.41
C ALA A 1 18.45 -34.87 44.06
N ALA A 2 17.80 -36.03 43.88
CA ALA A 2 17.81 -36.76 42.60
C ALA A 2 17.05 -36.04 41.47
N GLU A 3 15.85 -35.52 41.74
CA GLU A 3 14.99 -34.85 40.73
C GLU A 3 15.62 -33.59 40.11
N LEU A 4 16.39 -32.82 40.88
CA LEU A 4 17.09 -31.63 40.38
C LEU A 4 18.21 -32.00 39.38
N ARG A 5 18.88 -33.13 39.61
CA ARG A 5 19.93 -33.64 38.71
C ARG A 5 19.34 -34.13 37.40
N GLU A 6 18.22 -34.86 37.47
CA GLU A 6 17.50 -35.33 36.30
C GLU A 6 16.95 -34.17 35.45
N PHE A 7 16.46 -33.10 36.10
CA PHE A 7 16.04 -31.88 35.40
C PHE A 7 17.22 -31.17 34.71
N LEU A 8 18.37 -31.06 35.38
CA LEU A 8 19.60 -30.48 34.80
C LEU A 8 20.13 -31.30 33.62
N GLU A 9 20.14 -32.63 33.73
CA GLU A 9 20.55 -33.53 32.64
C GLU A 9 19.62 -33.43 31.44
N ASN A 10 18.30 -33.40 31.67
CA ASN A 10 17.32 -33.25 30.60
C ASN A 10 17.39 -31.86 29.95
N SER A 11 17.64 -30.80 30.74
CA SER A 11 17.85 -29.46 30.21
C SER A 11 19.13 -29.37 29.36
N ASN A 12 20.22 -30.01 29.79
CA ASN A 12 21.47 -30.05 29.02
C ASN A 12 21.31 -30.87 27.73
N ALA A 13 20.60 -32.00 27.77
CA ALA A 13 20.31 -32.81 26.59
C ALA A 13 19.51 -32.02 25.54
N ARG A 14 18.52 -31.23 25.99
CA ARG A 14 17.74 -30.34 25.12
C ARG A 14 18.60 -29.22 24.52
N LEU A 15 19.54 -28.66 25.27
CA LEU A 15 20.45 -27.62 24.76
C LEU A 15 21.37 -28.18 23.68
N THR A 16 21.97 -29.34 23.89
CA THR A 16 22.81 -30.01 22.89
C THR A 16 22.03 -30.36 21.62
N GLN A 17 20.78 -30.82 21.76
CA GLN A 17 19.92 -31.11 20.63
C GLN A 17 19.58 -29.84 19.82
N GLN A 18 19.35 -28.72 20.51
CA GLN A 18 19.08 -27.44 19.87
C GLN A 18 20.30 -26.91 19.11
N GLU A 19 21.50 -27.05 19.68
CA GLU A 19 22.75 -26.64 19.04
C GLU A 19 23.00 -27.44 17.75
N GLU A 20 22.79 -28.75 17.78
CA GLU A 20 22.92 -29.60 16.61
C GLU A 20 21.90 -29.24 15.52
N GLN A 21 20.67 -28.90 15.92
CA GLN A 21 19.64 -28.40 15.01
C GLN A 21 20.03 -27.06 14.37
N ILE A 22 20.64 -26.15 15.11
CA ILE A 22 21.12 -24.85 14.59
C ILE A 22 22.24 -25.08 13.58
N VAL A 23 23.20 -25.96 13.87
CA VAL A 23 24.28 -26.29 12.93
C VAL A 23 23.73 -26.96 11.66
N GLY A 24 22.77 -27.88 11.81
CA GLY A 24 22.09 -28.51 10.67
C GLY A 24 21.37 -27.49 9.79
N THR A 25 20.65 -26.55 10.41
CA THR A 25 19.96 -25.46 9.71
C THR A 25 20.95 -24.55 8.98
N GLY A 26 22.07 -24.21 9.61
CA GLY A 26 23.13 -23.40 8.99
C GLY A 26 23.74 -24.05 7.75
N ARG A 27 23.97 -25.37 7.78
CA ARG A 27 24.44 -26.13 6.61
C ARG A 27 23.42 -26.14 5.47
N ALA A 28 22.14 -26.31 5.78
CA ALA A 28 21.07 -26.28 4.77
C ALA A 28 20.97 -24.90 4.09
N ILE A 29 21.09 -23.81 4.86
CA ILE A 29 21.11 -22.45 4.32
C ILE A 29 22.32 -22.24 3.40
N GLN A 30 23.52 -22.68 3.80
CA GLN A 30 24.72 -22.56 2.96
C GLN A 30 24.61 -23.35 1.65
N ALA A 31 23.99 -24.54 1.68
CA ALA A 31 23.74 -25.33 0.48
C ALA A 31 22.78 -24.61 -0.48
N LEU A 32 21.71 -24.02 0.05
CA LEU A 32 20.75 -23.25 -0.76
C LEU A 32 21.38 -22.00 -1.38
N VAL A 33 22.21 -21.26 -0.62
CA VAL A 33 22.95 -20.09 -1.12
C VAL A 33 23.91 -20.50 -2.24
N SER A 34 24.62 -21.62 -2.08
CA SER A 34 25.54 -22.14 -3.10
C SER A 34 24.81 -22.55 -4.38
N GLN A 35 23.59 -23.08 -4.26
CA GLN A 35 22.75 -23.44 -5.40
C GLN A 35 22.20 -22.20 -6.13
N LEU A 36 21.81 -21.16 -5.40
CA LEU A 36 21.41 -19.86 -5.99
C LEU A 36 22.57 -19.19 -6.72
N GLN A 37 23.78 -19.22 -6.16
CA GLN A 37 24.96 -18.68 -6.85
C GLN A 37 25.26 -19.42 -8.15
N ARG A 38 25.07 -20.76 -8.19
CA ARG A 38 25.23 -21.54 -9.43
C ARG A 38 24.20 -21.17 -10.48
N LEU A 39 22.93 -20.99 -10.10
CA LEU A 39 21.87 -20.56 -11.02
C LEU A 39 22.09 -19.12 -11.53
N GLN A 40 22.71 -18.24 -10.74
CA GLN A 40 23.07 -16.88 -11.18
C GLN A 40 24.32 -16.83 -12.07
N MET A 41 25.18 -17.85 -12.01
CA MET A 41 26.46 -17.88 -12.73
C MET A 41 26.43 -18.76 -13.98
N GLU A 42 25.29 -19.30 -14.43
CA GLU A 42 25.22 -20.09 -15.65
C GLU A 42 25.38 -19.17 -16.87
N PRO A 43 26.56 -19.12 -17.51
CA PRO A 43 26.76 -18.32 -18.70
C PRO A 43 26.25 -19.18 -19.85
N THR A 44 25.20 -18.74 -20.54
CA THR A 44 24.87 -19.28 -21.86
C THR A 44 26.10 -19.12 -22.76
N GLN A 45 26.90 -20.17 -22.91
CA GLN A 45 27.97 -20.24 -23.89
C GLN A 45 27.32 -20.36 -25.28
N GLN A 46 27.07 -19.22 -25.91
CA GLN A 46 26.73 -19.13 -27.32
C GLN A 46 27.98 -18.68 -28.10
N PRO A 47 28.38 -19.36 -29.18
CA PRO A 47 29.58 -18.98 -29.94
C PRO A 47 29.42 -17.64 -30.67
N THR A 48 30.21 -16.65 -30.22
CA THR A 48 30.83 -15.51 -30.93
C THR A 48 30.14 -14.85 -32.14
N ALA A 49 29.69 -13.60 -31.96
CA ALA A 49 29.75 -12.50 -32.94
C ALA A 49 29.85 -11.13 -32.20
N PRO A 50 30.45 -10.08 -32.79
CA PRO A 50 31.08 -8.97 -32.05
C PRO A 50 30.10 -7.93 -31.45
N SER A 51 30.47 -7.39 -30.28
CA SER A 51 29.73 -6.42 -29.45
C SER A 51 29.44 -5.06 -30.07
N PRO A 52 28.36 -4.39 -29.61
CA PRO A 52 28.33 -2.96 -29.28
C PRO A 52 28.12 -2.72 -27.76
N PRO A 53 28.30 -1.49 -27.25
CA PRO A 53 28.93 -1.21 -25.95
C PRO A 53 28.06 -1.51 -24.73
N VAL A 54 28.71 -2.01 -23.67
CA VAL A 54 28.17 -2.24 -22.34
C VAL A 54 27.77 -0.89 -21.72
N VAL A 55 26.46 -0.62 -21.70
CA VAL A 55 25.87 0.26 -20.70
C VAL A 55 25.97 -0.46 -19.35
N PRO A 56 26.51 0.18 -18.29
CA PRO A 56 26.53 -0.42 -16.98
C PRO A 56 25.09 -0.52 -16.49
N GLU A 57 24.52 -1.72 -16.50
CA GLU A 57 23.27 -2.01 -15.81
C GLU A 57 23.54 -1.84 -14.32
N THR A 58 23.28 -0.64 -13.83
CA THR A 58 23.01 -0.38 -12.42
C THR A 58 21.94 -1.37 -11.99
N SER A 59 22.33 -2.44 -11.29
CA SER A 59 21.42 -3.32 -10.59
C SER A 59 20.72 -2.47 -9.53
N THR A 60 19.62 -1.83 -9.91
CA THR A 60 18.72 -1.22 -8.95
C THR A 60 18.15 -2.37 -8.13
N ILE A 61 18.52 -2.40 -6.85
CA ILE A 61 17.79 -3.16 -5.84
C ILE A 61 16.34 -2.66 -5.95
N HIS A 62 15.49 -3.38 -6.68
CA HIS A 62 14.07 -3.11 -6.70
C HIS A 62 13.57 -3.44 -5.31
N SER A 63 13.48 -2.44 -4.44
CA SER A 63 12.73 -2.55 -3.20
C SER A 63 11.35 -3.07 -3.58
N ALA A 64 11.04 -4.31 -3.19
CA ALA A 64 9.77 -4.93 -3.53
C ALA A 64 8.64 -4.05 -2.99
N GLU A 65 7.71 -3.66 -3.87
CA GLU A 65 6.58 -2.83 -3.46
C GLU A 65 5.69 -3.59 -2.48
N PRO A 66 5.16 -2.93 -1.45
CA PRO A 66 4.26 -3.55 -0.49
C PRO A 66 2.98 -4.05 -1.17
N ARG A 67 2.54 -5.24 -0.77
CA ARG A 67 1.24 -5.79 -1.19
C ARG A 67 0.13 -5.04 -0.45
N LEU A 68 -0.68 -4.29 -1.19
CA LEU A 68 -1.81 -3.55 -0.63
C LEU A 68 -3.06 -4.43 -0.54
N PRO A 69 -3.97 -4.16 0.42
CA PRO A 69 -5.26 -4.85 0.48
C PRO A 69 -6.11 -4.57 -0.76
N SER A 70 -7.23 -5.27 -0.91
CA SER A 70 -8.17 -4.95 -1.99
C SER A 70 -8.76 -3.55 -1.77
N PRO A 71 -8.72 -2.68 -2.79
CA PRO A 71 -9.23 -1.32 -2.67
C PRO A 71 -10.76 -1.31 -2.45
N THR A 72 -11.23 -0.37 -1.63
CA THR A 72 -12.66 -0.20 -1.33
C THR A 72 -13.35 0.57 -2.47
N VAL A 73 -14.55 0.14 -2.86
CA VAL A 73 -15.37 0.84 -3.85
C VAL A 73 -16.02 2.11 -3.28
N TYR A 74 -16.32 3.07 -4.15
CA TYR A 74 -16.91 4.36 -3.81
C TYR A 74 -18.15 4.66 -4.65
N SER A 75 -19.31 4.83 -4.00
CA SER A 75 -20.60 4.99 -4.67
C SER A 75 -21.02 6.45 -4.90
N GLY A 76 -20.22 7.41 -4.43
CA GLY A 76 -20.51 8.85 -4.53
C GLY A 76 -21.01 9.48 -3.25
N GLU A 77 -20.77 8.86 -2.09
CA GLU A 77 -21.10 9.43 -0.78
C GLU A 77 -20.27 10.71 -0.52
N PRO A 78 -20.88 11.86 -0.22
CA PRO A 78 -20.13 13.11 -0.06
C PRO A 78 -19.05 13.07 1.03
N GLN A 79 -19.36 12.46 2.17
CA GLN A 79 -18.45 12.39 3.32
C GLN A 79 -17.25 11.47 3.07
N LEU A 80 -17.32 10.58 2.10
CA LEU A 80 -16.25 9.61 1.80
C LEU A 80 -15.37 10.06 0.63
N CYS A 81 -15.73 11.13 -0.10
CA CYS A 81 -15.02 11.57 -1.30
C CYS A 81 -13.52 11.82 -1.01
N ARG A 82 -13.22 12.57 0.06
CA ARG A 82 -11.83 12.87 0.45
C ARG A 82 -11.06 11.64 0.90
N ALA A 83 -11.69 10.78 1.69
CA ALA A 83 -11.10 9.54 2.15
C ALA A 83 -10.78 8.60 0.98
N PHE A 84 -11.68 8.51 0.00
CA PHE A 84 -11.49 7.75 -1.23
C PHE A 84 -10.28 8.27 -2.03
N LEU A 85 -10.24 9.57 -2.31
CA LEU A 85 -9.12 10.19 -3.05
C LEU A 85 -7.78 10.01 -2.33
N THR A 86 -7.77 10.16 -1.01
CA THR A 86 -6.57 9.94 -0.19
C THR A 86 -6.09 8.49 -0.30
N LYS A 87 -7.00 7.52 -0.24
CA LYS A 87 -6.66 6.10 -0.45
C LYS A 87 -6.05 5.89 -1.83
N CYS A 88 -6.63 6.43 -2.90
CA CYS A 88 -6.04 6.32 -4.24
C CYS A 88 -4.60 6.87 -4.28
N SER A 89 -4.35 8.06 -3.72
CA SER A 89 -3.00 8.64 -3.64
C SER A 89 -2.01 7.73 -2.89
N LEU A 90 -2.45 7.07 -1.82
CA LEU A 90 -1.62 6.12 -1.09
C LEU A 90 -1.27 4.89 -1.94
N TYR A 91 -2.22 4.33 -2.69
CA TYR A 91 -1.94 3.21 -3.60
C TYR A 91 -0.88 3.60 -4.63
N PHE A 92 -1.00 4.79 -5.23
CA PHE A 92 -0.03 5.25 -6.22
C PHE A 92 1.35 5.49 -5.63
N SER A 93 1.42 5.98 -4.39
CA SER A 93 2.69 6.25 -3.70
C SER A 93 3.38 4.97 -3.26
N LEU A 94 2.61 3.95 -2.88
CA LEU A 94 3.12 2.68 -2.38
C LEU A 94 3.41 1.68 -3.50
N GLN A 95 2.78 1.82 -4.67
CA GLN A 95 2.98 0.95 -5.82
C GLN A 95 3.27 1.73 -7.13
N PRO A 96 4.32 2.57 -7.17
CA PRO A 96 4.60 3.44 -8.32
C PRO A 96 4.81 2.69 -9.64
N SER A 97 5.38 1.49 -9.62
CA SER A 97 5.59 0.66 -10.81
C SER A 97 4.27 0.17 -11.43
N SER A 98 3.23 0.00 -10.62
CA SER A 98 1.88 -0.36 -11.08
C SER A 98 1.14 0.84 -11.69
N PHE A 99 1.55 2.07 -11.35
CA PHE A 99 0.89 3.30 -11.78
C PHE A 99 1.86 4.32 -12.41
N PRO A 100 2.55 3.96 -13.51
CA PRO A 100 3.60 4.79 -14.10
C PRO A 100 3.08 6.05 -14.82
N THR A 101 1.78 6.12 -15.12
CA THR A 101 1.18 7.23 -15.87
C THR A 101 -0.02 7.82 -15.13
N GLU A 102 -0.35 9.08 -15.43
CA GLU A 102 -1.57 9.69 -14.90
C GLU A 102 -2.83 8.95 -15.39
N GLU A 103 -2.81 8.44 -16.63
CA GLU A 103 -3.90 7.65 -17.18
C GLU A 103 -4.14 6.36 -16.38
N SER A 104 -3.09 5.63 -15.97
CA SER A 104 -3.25 4.39 -15.18
C SER A 104 -3.77 4.66 -13.77
N LYS A 105 -3.37 5.79 -13.15
CA LYS A 105 -3.92 6.26 -11.87
C LYS A 105 -5.41 6.55 -11.97
N ILE A 106 -5.81 7.30 -13.00
CA ILE A 106 -7.22 7.68 -13.20
C ILE A 106 -8.06 6.45 -13.56
N ALA A 107 -7.57 5.58 -14.44
CA ALA A 107 -8.23 4.32 -14.79
C ALA A 107 -8.50 3.48 -13.53
N PHE A 108 -7.48 3.30 -12.69
CA PHE A 108 -7.64 2.60 -11.42
C PHE A 108 -8.69 3.25 -10.53
N ALA A 109 -8.64 4.57 -10.34
CA ALA A 109 -9.64 5.28 -9.55
C ALA A 109 -11.07 5.04 -10.09
N ILE A 110 -11.26 5.04 -11.40
CA ILE A 110 -12.55 4.75 -12.05
C ILE A 110 -13.01 3.32 -11.79
N THR A 111 -12.11 2.33 -11.81
CA THR A 111 -12.47 0.93 -11.51
C THR A 111 -12.99 0.73 -10.09
N LEU A 112 -12.69 1.67 -9.18
CA LEU A 112 -13.17 1.66 -7.81
C LEU A 112 -14.49 2.41 -7.64
N LEU A 113 -14.99 3.07 -8.68
CA LEU A 113 -16.27 3.76 -8.60
C LEU A 113 -17.42 2.76 -8.75
N SER A 114 -18.49 3.00 -8.01
CA SER A 114 -19.74 2.24 -8.07
C SER A 114 -20.94 3.19 -8.15
N GLY A 115 -22.12 2.65 -8.47
CA GLY A 115 -23.37 3.40 -8.50
C GLY A 115 -23.30 4.66 -9.37
N ARG A 116 -23.68 5.81 -8.80
CA ARG A 116 -23.71 7.11 -9.52
C ARG A 116 -22.31 7.63 -9.83
N ALA A 117 -21.33 7.36 -8.97
CA ALA A 117 -19.95 7.74 -9.23
C ALA A 117 -19.38 7.01 -10.45
N ALA A 118 -19.71 5.72 -10.62
CA ALA A 118 -19.30 4.96 -11.80
C ALA A 118 -19.89 5.51 -13.11
N LEU A 119 -21.16 5.92 -13.11
CA LEU A 119 -21.80 6.55 -14.26
C LEU A 119 -21.09 7.84 -14.65
N TRP A 120 -20.79 8.70 -13.67
CA TRP A 120 -20.04 9.93 -13.89
C TRP A 120 -18.61 9.65 -14.39
N GLY A 121 -17.88 8.76 -13.73
CA GLY A 121 -16.48 8.47 -14.05
C GLY A 121 -16.32 7.87 -15.45
N THR A 122 -17.19 6.93 -15.82
CA THR A 122 -17.22 6.34 -17.16
C THR A 122 -17.56 7.38 -18.23
N ALA A 123 -18.50 8.29 -17.95
CA ALA A 123 -18.84 9.38 -18.88
C ALA A 123 -17.65 10.33 -19.09
N VAL A 124 -17.01 10.77 -18.01
CA VAL A 124 -15.83 11.65 -18.05
C VAL A 124 -14.68 11.00 -18.81
N TRP A 125 -14.45 9.70 -18.61
CA TRP A 125 -13.41 8.93 -19.31
C TRP A 125 -13.69 8.78 -20.80
N ASN A 126 -14.90 8.36 -21.18
CA ASN A 126 -15.27 8.10 -22.56
C ASN A 126 -15.29 9.38 -23.39
N ASN A 127 -15.71 10.51 -22.80
CA ASN A 127 -15.70 11.81 -23.47
C ASN A 127 -14.32 12.48 -23.50
N LYS A 128 -13.27 11.81 -22.99
CA LYS A 128 -11.91 12.38 -22.87
C LYS A 128 -11.93 13.79 -22.26
N HIS A 129 -12.73 13.94 -21.22
CA HIS A 129 -12.93 15.22 -20.56
C HIS A 129 -11.59 15.78 -20.05
N GLN A 130 -11.43 17.11 -20.04
CA GLN A 130 -10.17 17.76 -19.67
C GLN A 130 -9.60 17.34 -18.30
N CYS A 131 -10.46 16.91 -17.37
CA CYS A 131 -10.03 16.47 -16.03
C CYS A 131 -9.30 15.13 -16.03
N VAL A 132 -9.35 14.32 -17.11
CA VAL A 132 -8.58 13.06 -17.20
C VAL A 132 -7.12 13.26 -17.62
N SER A 133 -6.65 14.51 -17.68
CA SER A 133 -5.25 14.84 -18.00
C SER A 133 -4.28 14.56 -16.86
N SER A 134 -4.75 14.62 -15.61
CA SER A 134 -3.96 14.31 -14.41
C SER A 134 -4.87 13.82 -13.29
N PHE A 135 -4.34 12.99 -12.40
CA PHE A 135 -5.08 12.54 -11.23
C PHE A 135 -5.52 13.70 -10.34
N GLN A 136 -4.73 14.78 -10.28
CA GLN A 136 -5.09 15.99 -9.55
C GLN A 136 -6.33 16.67 -10.13
N ALA A 137 -6.36 16.90 -11.45
CA ALA A 137 -7.51 17.53 -12.11
C ALA A 137 -8.77 16.66 -12.00
N PHE A 138 -8.62 15.33 -12.11
CA PHE A 138 -9.70 14.38 -11.88
C PHE A 138 -10.22 14.45 -10.45
N SER A 139 -9.33 14.50 -9.46
CA SER A 139 -9.66 14.61 -8.03
C SER A 139 -10.43 15.88 -7.71
N ASP A 140 -10.01 17.01 -8.30
CA ASP A 140 -10.69 18.29 -8.15
C ASP A 140 -12.11 18.25 -8.72
N GLU A 141 -12.28 17.64 -9.88
CA GLU A 141 -13.59 17.52 -10.52
C GLU A 141 -14.51 16.55 -9.77
N LEU A 142 -13.98 15.40 -9.34
CA LEU A 142 -14.71 14.46 -8.48
C LEU A 142 -15.20 15.14 -7.20
N ARG A 143 -14.34 15.95 -6.58
CA ARG A 143 -14.66 16.70 -5.38
C ARG A 143 -15.77 17.73 -5.64
N LYS A 144 -15.71 18.49 -6.74
CA LYS A 144 -16.80 19.43 -7.09
C LYS A 144 -18.16 18.73 -7.25
N VAL A 145 -18.17 17.52 -7.80
CA VAL A 145 -19.40 16.79 -8.10
C VAL A 145 -19.95 16.07 -6.85
N PHE A 146 -19.08 15.47 -6.04
CA PHE A 146 -19.47 14.57 -4.95
C PHE A 146 -19.20 15.11 -3.55
N ASP A 147 -18.19 15.94 -3.32
CA ASP A 147 -17.89 16.52 -2.00
C ASP A 147 -18.75 17.76 -1.73
N ARG A 148 -19.96 17.51 -1.21
CA ARG A 148 -20.86 18.57 -0.72
C ARG A 148 -20.40 19.20 0.61
N ALA A 149 -19.44 18.60 1.32
CA ALA A 149 -18.89 19.13 2.56
C ALA A 149 -17.84 20.24 2.31
N ALA A 150 -17.59 20.59 1.05
CA ALA A 150 -16.59 21.55 0.60
C ALA A 150 -16.91 23.03 0.88
N SER A 151 -17.51 23.36 2.02
CA SER A 151 -17.24 24.67 2.60
C SER A 151 -16.67 24.46 3.99
N GLY A 152 -15.48 24.99 4.28
CA GLY A 152 -14.95 25.02 5.65
C GLY A 152 -15.94 25.65 6.65
N ARG A 153 -16.94 26.39 6.15
CA ARG A 153 -18.12 26.84 6.89
C ARG A 153 -18.98 25.70 7.45
N GLU A 154 -19.21 24.63 6.71
CA GLU A 154 -19.99 23.49 7.20
C GLU A 154 -19.20 22.69 8.23
N VAL A 155 -17.91 22.45 8.01
CA VAL A 155 -17.05 21.81 9.02
C VAL A 155 -17.00 22.66 10.30
N ALA A 156 -16.87 23.99 10.18
CA ALA A 156 -16.90 24.89 11.33
C ALA A 156 -18.27 24.88 12.05
N ARG A 157 -19.37 24.79 11.31
CA ARG A 157 -20.73 24.66 11.87
C ARG A 157 -20.89 23.36 12.63
N ILE A 158 -20.48 22.22 12.03
CA ILE A 158 -20.52 20.91 12.67
C ILE A 158 -19.64 20.92 13.93
N LEU A 159 -18.43 21.48 13.87
CA LEU A 159 -17.54 21.59 15.03
C LEU A 159 -18.16 22.44 16.16
N ALA A 160 -18.86 23.53 15.81
CA ALA A 160 -19.55 24.40 16.77
C ALA A 160 -20.78 23.73 17.40
N GLU A 161 -21.47 22.88 16.65
CA GLU A 161 -22.65 22.13 17.11
C GLU A 161 -22.28 20.79 17.77
N LEU A 162 -21.03 20.34 17.67
CA LEU A 162 -20.59 19.03 18.16
C LEU A 162 -20.63 18.99 19.69
N ARG A 163 -21.51 18.14 20.23
CA ARG A 163 -21.61 17.85 21.67
C ARG A 163 -21.36 16.38 21.92
N GLN A 164 -20.74 16.07 23.06
CA GLN A 164 -20.53 14.69 23.50
C GLN A 164 -21.86 13.94 23.65
N ALA A 165 -22.88 14.61 24.20
CA ALA A 165 -24.20 14.02 24.48
C ALA A 165 -24.08 12.70 25.26
N HIS A 166 -24.63 11.61 24.72
CA HIS A 166 -24.63 10.27 25.31
C HIS A 166 -23.46 9.39 24.83
N ARG A 167 -22.50 9.95 24.08
CA ARG A 167 -21.33 9.25 23.56
C ARG A 167 -20.19 9.23 24.57
N THR A 168 -19.28 8.27 24.44
CA THR A 168 -18.08 8.22 25.26
C THR A 168 -17.18 9.44 24.98
N VAL A 169 -16.38 9.84 25.97
CA VAL A 169 -15.40 10.93 25.79
C VAL A 169 -14.42 10.59 24.66
N THR A 170 -14.05 9.31 24.53
CA THR A 170 -13.15 8.82 23.49
C THR A 170 -13.72 9.03 22.09
N ASP A 171 -14.96 8.60 21.84
CA ASP A 171 -15.59 8.74 20.52
C ASP A 171 -15.75 10.20 20.14
N TYR A 172 -16.19 11.03 21.09
CA TYR A 172 -16.28 12.48 20.90
C TYR A 172 -14.93 13.10 20.56
N SER A 173 -13.87 12.71 21.27
CA SER A 173 -12.52 13.25 21.05
C SER A 173 -11.99 12.87 19.68
N ILE A 174 -12.21 11.63 19.23
CA ILE A 174 -11.81 11.16 17.89
C ILE A 174 -12.54 11.97 16.82
N GLU A 175 -13.85 12.13 16.93
CA GLU A 175 -14.66 12.89 15.96
C GLU A 175 -14.23 14.37 15.92
N PHE A 176 -14.06 15.00 17.09
CA PHE A 176 -13.61 16.39 17.18
C PHE A 176 -12.24 16.59 16.54
N HIS A 177 -11.25 15.75 16.87
CA HIS A 177 -9.91 15.87 16.31
C HIS A 177 -9.89 15.60 14.80
N THR A 178 -10.71 14.66 14.32
CA THR A 178 -10.86 14.38 12.90
C THR A 178 -11.41 15.60 12.16
N LEU A 179 -12.53 16.17 12.63
CA LEU A 179 -13.14 17.37 12.04
C LEU A 179 -12.22 18.60 12.13
N ALA A 180 -11.48 18.76 13.23
CA ALA A 180 -10.53 19.85 13.39
C ALA A 180 -9.38 19.78 12.37
N ALA A 181 -8.88 18.58 12.07
CA ALA A 181 -7.83 18.37 11.07
C ALA A 181 -8.29 18.69 9.63
N GLU A 182 -9.60 18.62 9.35
CA GLU A 182 -10.18 18.93 8.04
C GLU A 182 -10.39 20.42 7.79
N ARG A 183 -10.32 21.26 8.84
CA ARG A 183 -10.42 22.72 8.75
C ARG A 183 -9.04 23.32 8.40
N LYS A 184 -8.71 23.39 7.12
CA LYS A 184 -7.59 24.20 6.59
C LYS A 184 -8.07 25.57 6.14
#